data_AF-A0A7W7N5W8-F1
#
_entry.id   AF-A0A7W7N5W8-F1
#
_cell.length_a   1.000
_cell.length_b   1.000
_cell.length_c   1.000
_cell.angle_alpha   90.00
_cell.angle_beta   90.00
_cell.angle_gamma   90.00
#
_symmetry.space_group_name_H-M   'P 1'
#
loop_
_entity.id
_entity.type
_entity.pdbx_description
1 polymer ?
#
loop_
_entity_poly.entity_id
_entity_poly.type
_entity_poly.pdbx_seq_one_letter_code
_entity_poly.pdbx_strand_id
1 'polypeptide(L)'
;MTRAEAIKQALQNLRVLDAISNPAAEDAESVGQRLDQERARLTEKGLCWWDADAIPDSVAGAFCDLVAQRCQTLFGRSYDATGAEAMIAGAKSSARVDEQRAVYF
;
A
#
# COMPACT_ATOMS: atom_id res chain seq x y z
N MET A 1 -2.85 -9.62 0.58
CA MET A 1 -1.85 -9.13 1.56
C MET A 1 -2.55 -8.52 2.78
N THR A 2 -2.10 -8.88 3.99
CA THR A 2 -2.63 -8.36 5.26
C THR A 2 -1.99 -7.02 5.66
N ARG A 3 -2.57 -6.30 6.64
CA ARG A 3 -2.00 -5.03 7.14
C ARG A 3 -0.60 -5.19 7.71
N ALA A 4 -0.36 -6.27 8.47
CA ALA A 4 0.94 -6.54 9.08
C ALA A 4 2.03 -6.80 8.02
N GLU A 5 1.70 -7.55 6.97
CA GLU A 5 2.61 -7.78 5.85
C GLU A 5 2.92 -6.49 5.09
N ALA A 6 1.90 -5.65 4.88
CA ALA A 6 2.05 -4.36 4.20
C ALA A 6 2.98 -3.40 4.96
N ILE A 7 2.88 -3.35 6.30
CA ILE A 7 3.78 -2.57 7.17
C ILE A 7 5.22 -3.06 7.04
N LYS A 8 5.42 -4.38 7.11
CA LYS A 8 6.74 -4.99 6.98
C LYS A 8 7.35 -4.68 5.60
N GLN A 9 6.56 -4.83 4.54
CA GLN A 9 6.99 -4.54 3.17
C GLN A 9 7.34 -3.05 2.98
N ALA A 10 6.55 -2.13 3.52
CA ALA A 10 6.83 -0.69 3.43
C ALA A 10 8.14 -0.31 4.15
N LEU A 11 8.42 -0.92 5.31
CA LEU A 11 9.68 -0.72 6.04
C LEU A 11 10.89 -1.31 5.32
N GLN A 12 10.71 -2.45 4.65
CA GLN A 12 11.74 -3.04 3.78
C GLN A 12 12.03 -2.16 2.57
N ASN A 13 10.99 -1.61 1.94
CA ASN A 13 11.13 -0.67 0.82
C ASN A 13 11.94 0.57 1.23
N LEU A 14 11.72 1.08 2.45
CA LEU A 14 12.49 2.17 3.03
C LEU A 14 13.92 1.79 3.47
N ARG A 15 14.29 0.50 3.39
CA ARG A 15 15.54 -0.05 3.92
C ARG A 15 15.75 0.28 5.40
N VAL A 16 14.66 0.39 6.14
CA VAL A 16 14.66 0.52 7.62
C VAL A 16 14.75 -0.85 8.25
N LEU A 17 14.20 -1.87 7.58
CA LEU A 17 14.12 -3.24 8.06
C LEU A 17 14.68 -4.21 7.02
N ASP A 18 15.51 -5.16 7.45
CA ASP A 18 15.93 -6.30 6.62
C ASP A 18 14.77 -7.28 6.40
N ALA A 19 14.84 -8.07 5.32
CA ALA A 19 13.77 -8.97 4.91
C ALA A 19 13.32 -9.98 6.00
N ILE A 20 14.29 -10.39 6.83
CA ILE A 20 14.15 -11.39 7.90
C ILE A 20 13.88 -10.78 9.28
N SER A 21 14.00 -9.47 9.43
CA SER A 21 13.80 -8.78 10.71
C SER A 21 12.32 -8.46 10.94
N ASN A 22 11.94 -8.35 12.21
CA ASN A 22 10.61 -7.91 12.62
C ASN A 22 10.67 -6.41 12.95
N PRO A 23 9.69 -5.59 12.53
CA PRO A 23 9.71 -4.17 12.83
C PRO A 23 9.60 -3.90 14.33
N ALA A 24 10.26 -2.83 14.79
CA ALA A 24 10.03 -2.33 16.14
C ALA A 24 8.56 -1.90 16.29
N ALA A 25 8.00 -2.04 17.49
CA ALA A 25 6.59 -1.74 17.73
C ALA A 25 6.23 -0.28 17.38
N GLU A 26 7.12 0.67 17.70
CA GLU A 26 6.96 2.10 17.40
C GLU A 26 6.98 2.38 15.89
N ASP A 27 7.87 1.71 15.15
CA ASP A 27 7.96 1.83 13.69
C ASP A 27 6.73 1.23 13.02
N ALA A 28 6.29 0.06 13.49
CA ALA A 28 5.11 -0.62 13.00
C ALA A 28 3.83 0.19 13.24
N GLU A 29 3.72 0.83 14.42
CA GLU A 29 2.60 1.72 14.73
C GLU A 29 2.61 2.96 13.82
N SER A 30 3.76 3.61 13.67
CA SER A 30 3.91 4.81 12.83
C SER A 30 3.58 4.53 11.37
N VAL A 31 4.09 3.43 10.81
CA VAL A 31 3.78 3.00 9.44
C VAL A 31 2.34 2.54 9.32
N GLY A 32 1.81 1.84 10.32
CA GLY A 32 0.41 1.43 10.36
C GLY A 32 -0.56 2.61 10.30
N GLN A 33 -0.31 3.66 11.08
CA GLN A 33 -1.11 4.88 11.02
C GLN A 33 -1.03 5.53 9.63
N ARG A 34 0.15 5.55 9.01
CA ARG A 34 0.33 6.11 7.66
C ARG A 34 -0.40 5.29 6.59
N LEU A 35 -0.39 3.98 6.73
CA LEU A 35 -1.12 3.06 5.87
C LEU A 35 -2.62 3.32 5.93
N ASP A 36 -3.18 3.47 7.14
CA ASP A 36 -4.60 3.78 7.31
C ASP A 36 -4.97 5.16 6.75
N GLN A 37 -4.11 6.17 6.91
CA GLN A 37 -4.30 7.50 6.32
C GLN A 37 -4.30 7.48 4.79
N GLU A 38 -3.34 6.80 4.16
CA GLU A 38 -3.30 6.71 2.70
C GLU A 38 -4.44 5.84 2.16
N ARG A 39 -4.87 4.81 2.89
CA ARG A 39 -6.08 4.06 2.53
C ARG A 39 -7.31 4.96 2.57
N ALA A 40 -7.51 5.72 3.65
CA ALA A 40 -8.62 6.67 3.77
C ALA A 40 -8.61 7.67 2.61
N ARG A 41 -7.44 8.21 2.28
CA ARG A 41 -7.26 9.13 1.14
C ARG A 41 -7.61 8.47 -0.21
N LEU A 42 -7.19 7.23 -0.43
CA LEU A 42 -7.55 6.48 -1.64
C LEU A 42 -9.06 6.19 -1.68
N THR A 43 -9.69 5.94 -0.53
CA THR A 43 -11.15 5.80 -0.43
C THR A 43 -11.86 7.11 -0.80
N GLU A 44 -11.40 8.24 -0.28
CA GLU A 44 -11.95 9.58 -0.62
C GLU A 44 -11.82 9.90 -2.11
N LYS A 45 -10.72 9.48 -2.74
CA LYS A 45 -10.52 9.59 -4.20
C LYS A 45 -11.33 8.57 -5.00
N GLY A 46 -12.06 7.67 -4.35
CA GLY A 46 -12.77 6.58 -5.01
C GLY A 46 -11.83 5.60 -5.71
N LEU A 47 -10.60 5.42 -5.20
CA LEU A 47 -9.58 4.49 -5.70
C LEU A 47 -9.41 3.25 -4.82
N CYS A 48 -9.84 3.27 -3.56
CA CYS A 48 -9.86 2.08 -2.71
C CYS A 48 -11.14 1.28 -2.94
N TRP A 49 -11.04 -0.05 -3.05
CA TRP A 49 -12.18 -0.99 -3.08
C TRP A 49 -11.94 -2.22 -2.19
N TRP A 50 -10.87 -2.17 -1.39
CA TRP A 50 -10.41 -3.28 -0.57
C TRP A 50 -10.34 -2.89 0.90
N ASP A 51 -10.39 -3.91 1.77
CA ASP A 51 -10.27 -3.76 3.22
C ASP A 51 -8.81 -3.70 3.70
N ALA A 52 -8.63 -3.24 4.93
CA ALA A 52 -7.31 -3.07 5.57
C ALA A 52 -6.46 -4.34 5.54
N ASP A 53 -7.09 -5.51 5.70
CA ASP A 53 -6.45 -6.82 5.79
C ASP A 53 -6.62 -7.67 4.53
N ALA A 54 -7.22 -7.10 3.48
CA ALA A 54 -7.51 -7.78 2.24
C ALA A 54 -6.98 -6.99 1.03
N ILE A 55 -5.74 -6.48 1.12
CA ILE A 55 -5.13 -5.71 0.05
C ILE A 55 -4.84 -6.65 -1.14
N PRO A 56 -5.41 -6.39 -2.34
CA PRO A 56 -5.19 -7.22 -3.51
C PRO A 56 -3.73 -7.17 -3.96
N ASP A 57 -3.18 -8.30 -4.39
CA ASP A 57 -1.80 -8.39 -4.88
C ASP A 57 -1.51 -7.45 -6.06
N SER A 58 -2.53 -7.14 -6.88
CA SER A 58 -2.42 -6.21 -8.00
C SER A 58 -2.11 -4.76 -7.59
N VAL A 59 -2.44 -4.36 -6.36
CA VAL A 59 -2.15 -3.02 -5.81
C VAL A 59 -1.19 -3.06 -4.63
N ALA A 60 -0.93 -4.23 -4.05
CA ALA A 60 -0.11 -4.41 -2.86
C ALA A 60 1.25 -3.73 -2.96
N GLY A 61 2.01 -4.01 -4.03
CA GLY A 61 3.33 -3.40 -4.25
C GLY A 61 3.25 -1.88 -4.35
N ALA A 62 2.42 -1.37 -5.26
CA ALA A 62 2.25 0.07 -5.45
C ALA A 62 1.76 0.78 -4.18
N PHE A 63 0.88 0.15 -3.41
CA PHE A 63 0.38 0.71 -2.15
C PHE A 63 1.48 0.75 -1.08
N CYS A 64 2.26 -0.32 -0.93
CA CYS A 64 3.44 -0.34 -0.05
C CYS A 64 4.47 0.71 -0.45
N ASP A 65 4.71 0.91 -1.75
CA ASP A 65 5.63 1.93 -2.27
C ASP A 65 5.13 3.34 -1.94
N LEU A 66 3.82 3.59 -2.09
CA LEU A 66 3.19 4.86 -1.76
C LEU A 66 3.29 5.15 -0.25
N VAL A 67 3.03 4.16 0.61
CA VAL A 67 3.17 4.28 2.06
C VAL A 67 4.63 4.50 2.46
N ALA A 68 5.56 3.74 1.88
CA ALA A 68 6.99 3.93 2.06
C ALA A 68 7.39 5.36 1.69
N GLN A 69 6.91 5.87 0.55
CA GLN A 69 7.19 7.24 0.12
C GLN A 69 6.73 8.29 1.15
N ARG A 70 5.59 8.05 1.77
CA ARG A 70 4.97 8.93 2.75
C ARG A 70 5.61 8.84 4.14
N CYS A 71 6.38 7.79 4.38
CA CYS A 71 7.15 7.57 5.61
C CYS A 71 8.62 8.01 5.50
N GLN A 72 9.08 8.45 4.32
CA GLN A 72 10.45 8.93 4.10
C GLN A 72 10.93 9.97 5.11
N THR A 73 10.08 10.96 5.42
CA THR A 73 10.39 12.03 6.36
C THR A 73 10.45 11.55 7.81
N LEU A 74 9.70 10.49 8.14
CA LEU A 74 9.70 9.90 9.48
C LEU A 74 11.00 9.13 9.74
N PHE A 75 11.52 8.45 8.73
CA PHE A 75 12.73 7.62 8.85
C PHE A 75 14.01 8.27 8.31
N GLY A 76 13.93 9.50 7.77
CA GLY A 76 15.06 10.19 7.17
C GLY A 76 15.65 9.46 5.94
N ARG A 77 14.81 8.72 5.20
CA ARG A 77 15.21 7.93 4.04
C ARG A 77 14.55 8.50 2.79
N SER A 78 15.30 8.57 1.69
CA SER A 78 14.70 8.88 0.38
C SER A 78 14.21 7.59 -0.28
N TYR A 79 13.02 7.65 -0.83
CA TYR A 79 12.40 6.58 -1.60
C TYR A 79 11.73 7.22 -2.82
N ASP A 80 11.59 6.51 -3.93
CA ASP A 80 10.82 7.03 -5.05
C ASP A 80 9.71 6.04 -5.37
N ALA A 81 8.48 6.53 -5.31
CA ALA A 81 7.29 5.76 -5.66
C ALA A 81 6.52 6.46 -6.78
N THR A 82 7.26 7.11 -7.70
CA THR A 82 6.65 7.85 -8.80
C THR A 82 5.79 6.89 -9.63
N GLY A 83 4.51 7.23 -9.76
CA GLY A 83 3.53 6.41 -10.48
C GLY A 83 2.79 5.36 -9.67
N ALA A 84 3.10 5.16 -8.37
CA ALA A 84 2.39 4.20 -7.52
C ALA A 84 0.87 4.46 -7.48
N GLU A 85 0.44 5.71 -7.31
CA GLU A 85 -0.99 6.07 -7.35
C GLU A 85 -1.63 5.77 -8.72
N ALA A 86 -0.89 5.98 -9.82
CA ALA A 86 -1.36 5.68 -11.17
C ALA A 86 -1.51 4.17 -11.39
N MET A 87 -0.60 3.35 -10.85
CA MET A 87 -0.73 1.88 -10.87
C MET A 87 -1.96 1.42 -10.11
N ILE A 88 -2.24 2.01 -8.94
CA ILE A 88 -3.46 1.71 -8.17
C ILE A 88 -4.72 2.08 -8.96
N ALA A 89 -4.74 3.24 -9.60
CA ALA A 89 -5.86 3.66 -10.45
C ALA A 89 -6.03 2.76 -11.68
N GLY A 90 -4.92 2.32 -12.29
CA GLY A 90 -4.92 1.34 -13.38
C GLY A 90 -5.50 -0.01 -12.94
N ALA A 91 -5.05 -0.53 -11.80
CA ALA A 91 -5.55 -1.78 -11.23
C ALA A 91 -7.05 -1.72 -10.91
N LYS A 92 -7.57 -0.56 -10.45
CA LYS A 92 -9.03 -0.37 -10.26
C LYS A 92 -9.79 -0.53 -11.57
N SER A 93 -9.26 0.10 -12.61
CA SER A 93 -9.86 0.08 -13.94
C SER A 93 -9.92 -1.34 -14.48
N SER A 94 -8.86 -2.12 -14.30
CA SER A 94 -8.83 -3.55 -14.66
C SER A 94 -9.78 -4.40 -13.82
N ALA A 95 -9.84 -4.19 -12.51
CA ALA A 95 -10.75 -4.92 -11.61
C ALA A 95 -12.23 -4.68 -11.99
N ARG A 96 -12.58 -3.44 -12.36
CA ARG A 96 -13.94 -3.10 -12.83
C ARG A 96 -14.30 -3.79 -14.13
N VAL A 97 -13.34 -3.95 -15.05
CA VAL A 97 -13.55 -4.66 -16.32
C VAL A 97 -13.77 -6.15 -16.10
N ASP A 98 -13.04 -6.75 -15.16
CA ASP A 98 -13.18 -8.18 -14.83
C ASP A 98 -14.56 -8.48 -14.21
N GLU A 99 -15.01 -7.64 -13.28
CA GLU A 99 -16.36 -7.71 -12.69
C GLU A 99 -17.46 -7.58 -13.76
N GLN A 100 -17.29 -6.67 -14.73
CA GLN A 100 -18.23 -6.54 -15.84
C GLN A 100 -18.23 -7.76 -16.77
N ARG A 101 -17.08 -8.42 -17.00
CA ARG A 101 -17.06 -9.66 -17.81
C ARG A 101 -17.76 -10.81 -17.09
N ALA A 102 -17.63 -10.92 -15.77
CA ALA A 102 -18.27 -11.98 -14.98
C ALA A 102 -19.81 -11.90 -14.95
N VAL A 103 -20.40 -10.75 -15.26
CA VAL A 103 -21.87 -10.56 -15.30
C VAL A 103 -22.47 -10.93 -16.67
N TYR A 104 -21.65 -10.98 -17.73
CA TYR A 104 -22.11 -11.17 -19.11
C TYR A 104 -21.75 -12.53 -19.73
N PHE A 105 -21.18 -13.46 -18.94
CA PHE A 105 -20.90 -14.85 -19.32
C PHE A 105 -21.42 -15.81 -18.26
#